data_AF-A0A6I3CA27-F1
#
_entry.id   AF-A0A6I3CA27-F1
#
_cell.length_a   1.000
_cell.length_b   1.000
_cell.length_c   1.000
_cell.angle_alpha   90.00
_cell.angle_beta   90.00
_cell.angle_gamma   90.00
#
_symmetry.space_group_name_H-M   'P 1'
#
loop_
_entity.id
_entity.type
_entity.pdbx_description
1 polymer ?
#
loop_
_entity_poly.entity_id
_entity_poly.type
_entity_poly.pdbx_seq_one_letter_code
_entity_poly.pdbx_strand_id
1 'polypeptide(L)'
;MSTAPTVAAGAVVGYGAIFNAGLFHFDGRYHLFARGVRSGYSRNTESGPRFLNYLSDVLVFVSNDGLHYEFDYVLGAAGSHGVHCFEDPRVQRVVSEGVEHV
;
A
#
# COMPACT_ATOMS: atom_id res chain seq x y z
N MET A 1 -6.60 7.64 -23.47
CA MET A 1 -6.39 8.68 -22.44
C MET A 1 -5.95 7.96 -21.16
N SER A 2 -5.00 8.53 -20.40
CA SER A 2 -4.53 7.92 -19.15
C SER A 2 -5.62 8.06 -18.08
N THR A 3 -6.02 6.96 -17.43
CA THR A 3 -6.94 6.92 -16.28
C THR A 3 -6.23 7.16 -14.94
N ALA A 4 -5.02 7.72 -14.97
CA ALA A 4 -4.26 8.01 -13.76
C ALA A 4 -4.90 9.12 -12.90
N PRO A 5 -4.81 9.02 -11.56
CA PRO A 5 -4.20 7.92 -10.81
C PRO A 5 -5.15 6.71 -10.67
N THR A 6 -4.60 5.49 -10.75
CA THR A 6 -5.34 4.23 -10.49
C THR A 6 -5.92 4.17 -9.08
N VAL A 7 -5.16 4.65 -8.08
CA VAL A 7 -5.64 4.92 -6.72
C VAL A 7 -5.20 6.33 -6.36
N ALA A 8 -6.17 7.20 -6.05
CA ALA A 8 -5.89 8.58 -5.70
C ALA A 8 -5.38 8.72 -4.25
N ALA A 9 -4.59 9.77 -4.00
CA ALA A 9 -4.34 10.21 -2.63
C ALA A 9 -5.67 10.55 -1.95
N GLY A 10 -5.82 10.17 -0.67
CA GLY A 10 -7.07 10.38 0.07
C GLY A 10 -8.22 9.43 -0.30
N ALA A 11 -7.99 8.44 -1.18
CA ALA A 11 -9.03 7.49 -1.58
C ALA A 11 -9.52 6.59 -0.42
N VAL A 12 -8.73 6.47 0.65
CA VAL A 12 -9.08 5.71 1.86
C VAL A 12 -9.11 6.67 3.05
N VAL A 13 -10.24 6.68 3.78
CA VAL A 13 -10.40 7.51 4.98
C VAL A 13 -9.28 7.20 5.97
N GLY A 14 -8.64 8.27 6.48
CA GLY A 14 -7.51 8.14 7.41
C GLY A 14 -6.14 8.04 6.75
N TYR A 15 -6.06 7.98 5.42
CA TYR A 15 -4.81 7.96 4.67
C TYR A 15 -4.68 9.14 3.72
N GLY A 16 -3.49 9.74 3.67
CA GLY A 16 -3.16 10.85 2.77
C GLY A 16 -2.54 10.34 1.47
N ALA A 17 -1.23 10.08 1.51
CA ALA A 17 -0.51 9.55 0.35
C ALA A 17 -0.66 8.03 0.24
N ILE A 18 -0.92 7.53 -0.98
CA ILE A 18 -1.00 6.10 -1.30
C ILE A 18 -0.15 5.86 -2.55
N PHE A 19 0.91 5.06 -2.43
CA PHE A 19 1.92 4.91 -3.50
C PHE A 19 2.78 3.65 -3.32
N ASN A 20 3.80 3.48 -4.17
CA ASN A 20 4.79 2.39 -4.12
C ASN A 20 4.17 0.99 -3.94
N ALA A 21 3.24 0.65 -4.82
CA ALA A 21 2.48 -0.57 -4.66
C ALA A 21 3.16 -1.79 -5.32
N GLY A 22 3.10 -2.93 -4.64
CA GLY A 22 3.31 -4.25 -5.23
C GLY A 22 2.02 -4.74 -5.89
N LEU A 23 2.12 -5.37 -7.05
CA LEU A 23 0.97 -5.95 -7.75
C LEU A 23 1.10 -7.47 -7.80
N PHE A 24 0.01 -8.16 -7.52
CA PHE A 24 -0.09 -9.60 -7.66
C PHE A 24 -1.43 -9.98 -8.30
N HIS A 25 -1.42 -10.90 -9.26
CA HIS A 25 -2.64 -11.43 -9.85
C HIS A 25 -2.81 -12.89 -9.42
N PHE A 26 -3.92 -13.22 -8.77
CA PHE A 26 -4.19 -14.55 -8.22
C PHE A 26 -5.68 -14.84 -8.24
N ASP A 27 -6.03 -16.09 -8.57
CA ASP A 27 -7.42 -16.55 -8.65
C ASP A 27 -8.33 -15.61 -9.48
N GLY A 28 -7.82 -15.15 -10.63
CA GLY A 28 -8.56 -14.24 -11.53
C GLY A 28 -8.74 -12.81 -11.02
N ARG A 29 -8.05 -12.42 -9.93
CA ARG A 29 -8.17 -11.10 -9.31
C ARG A 29 -6.81 -10.42 -9.16
N TYR A 30 -6.79 -9.11 -9.39
CA TYR A 30 -5.62 -8.28 -9.13
C TYR A 30 -5.65 -7.79 -7.69
N HIS A 31 -4.52 -7.90 -6.99
CA HIS A 31 -4.28 -7.41 -5.65
C HIS A 31 -3.15 -6.38 -5.69
N LEU A 32 -3.45 -5.17 -5.27
CA LEU A 32 -2.51 -4.07 -5.17
C LEU A 32 -2.19 -3.83 -3.69
N PHE A 33 -0.96 -4.10 -3.30
CA PHE A 33 -0.44 -3.88 -1.96
C PHE A 33 0.23 -2.51 -1.96
N ALA A 34 -0.45 -1.47 -1.52
CA ALA A 34 0.06 -0.11 -1.56
C ALA A 34 0.55 0.36 -0.19
N ARG A 35 1.61 1.16 -0.19
CA ARG A 35 2.01 1.92 0.99
C ARG A 35 1.01 3.06 1.20
N GLY A 36 0.28 3.03 2.31
CA GLY A 36 -0.61 4.11 2.74
C GLY A 36 -0.02 4.89 3.89
N VAL A 37 0.17 6.19 3.74
CA VAL A 37 0.62 7.08 4.83
C VAL A 37 -0.60 7.61 5.56
N ARG A 38 -0.65 7.41 6.88
CA ARG A 38 -1.75 7.92 7.70
C ARG A 38 -1.83 9.44 7.62
N SER A 39 -3.05 9.96 7.54
CA SER A 39 -3.30 11.40 7.58
C SER A 39 -2.79 12.01 8.90
N GLY A 40 -2.39 13.28 8.86
CA GLY A 40 -1.88 14.01 10.03
C GLY A 40 -0.35 14.16 10.08
N TYR A 41 0.38 13.57 9.13
CA TYR A 41 1.79 13.90 8.94
C TYR A 41 1.95 15.31 8.35
N SER A 42 3.07 15.95 8.65
CA SER A 42 3.40 17.27 8.12
C SER A 42 4.84 17.30 7.61
N ARG A 43 5.13 18.24 6.70
CA ARG A 43 6.51 18.49 6.28
C ARG A 43 7.28 19.10 7.45
N ASN A 44 8.48 18.59 7.71
CA ASN A 44 9.40 19.24 8.63
C ASN A 44 10.06 20.44 7.94
N THR A 45 9.98 21.62 8.55
CA THR A 45 10.63 22.84 8.07
C THR A 45 12.01 23.06 8.67
N GLU A 46 12.34 22.32 9.73
CA GLU A 46 13.61 22.38 10.45
C GLU A 46 14.58 21.30 9.96
N SER A 47 15.75 21.22 10.60
CA SER A 47 16.67 20.10 10.41
C SER A 47 16.08 18.77 10.93
N GLY A 48 16.51 17.66 10.34
CA GLY A 48 16.09 16.31 10.73
C GLY A 48 15.23 15.59 9.67
N PRO A 49 14.35 14.65 10.08
CA PRO A 49 13.52 13.88 9.16
C PRO A 49 12.64 14.78 8.28
N ARG A 50 12.41 14.37 7.03
CA ARG A 50 11.63 15.17 6.05
C ARG A 50 10.18 15.40 6.47
N PHE A 51 9.58 14.44 7.16
CA PHE A 51 8.19 14.50 7.61
C PHE A 51 8.10 14.18 9.11
N LEU A 52 7.18 14.86 9.80
CA LEU A 52 6.84 14.62 11.19
C LEU A 52 5.59 13.76 11.27
N ASN A 53 5.48 12.91 12.31
CA ASN A 53 4.36 11.99 12.53
C ASN A 53 4.07 11.08 11.32
N TYR A 54 5.11 10.74 10.56
CA TYR A 54 4.99 9.96 9.35
C TYR A 54 4.90 8.48 9.71
N LEU A 55 3.70 7.91 9.57
CA LEU A 55 3.41 6.50 9.80
C LEU A 55 2.81 5.92 8.52
N SER A 56 3.32 4.78 8.08
CA SER A 56 2.79 4.08 6.91
C SER A 56 2.44 2.63 7.18
N ASP A 57 1.32 2.23 6.59
CA ASP A 57 0.73 0.90 6.65
C ASP A 57 0.74 0.27 5.24
N VAL A 58 0.52 -1.04 5.16
CA VAL A 58 0.25 -1.72 3.88
C VAL A 58 -1.26 -1.85 3.71
N LEU A 59 -1.79 -1.17 2.69
CA LEU A 59 -3.18 -1.22 2.27
C LEU A 59 -3.33 -2.22 1.12
N VAL A 60 -4.40 -3.00 1.13
CA VAL A 60 -4.73 -3.92 0.04
C VAL A 60 -5.92 -3.38 -0.73
N PHE A 61 -5.76 -3.29 -2.04
CA PHE A 61 -6.82 -3.01 -2.98
C PHE A 61 -6.98 -4.18 -3.94
N VAL A 62 -8.17 -4.30 -4.50
CA VAL A 62 -8.55 -5.43 -5.34
C VAL A 62 -9.26 -4.96 -6.60
N SER A 63 -9.04 -5.68 -7.70
CA SER A 63 -9.64 -5.36 -8.99
C SER A 63 -9.89 -6.63 -9.80
N ASN A 64 -10.97 -6.64 -10.59
CA ASN A 64 -11.27 -7.71 -11.55
C ASN A 64 -10.75 -7.39 -12.96
N ASP A 65 -10.44 -6.12 -13.26
CA ASP A 65 -10.03 -5.66 -14.60
C ASP A 65 -8.62 -5.06 -14.64
N GLY A 66 -7.98 -4.93 -13.48
CA GLY A 66 -6.65 -4.34 -13.34
C GLY A 66 -6.63 -2.81 -13.54
N LEU A 67 -7.80 -2.16 -13.64
CA LEU A 67 -7.96 -0.74 -13.92
C LEU A 67 -8.70 -0.02 -12.78
N HIS A 68 -9.77 -0.63 -12.26
CA HIS A 68 -10.59 -0.09 -11.18
C HIS A 68 -10.33 -0.87 -9.91
N TYR A 69 -9.72 -0.21 -8.93
CA TYR A 69 -9.34 -0.83 -7.66
C TYR A 69 -10.23 -0.31 -6.53
N GLU A 70 -10.72 -1.24 -5.72
CA GLU A 70 -11.46 -0.96 -4.50
C GLU A 70 -10.59 -1.27 -3.29
N PHE A 71 -10.70 -0.46 -2.24
CA PHE A 71 -10.03 -0.77 -0.98
C PHE A 71 -10.66 -2.01 -0.34
N ASP A 72 -9.82 -2.94 0.11
CA ASP A 72 -10.25 -4.18 0.75
C ASP A 72 -9.98 -4.12 2.26
N TYR A 73 -8.70 -4.10 2.66
CA TYR A 73 -8.30 -4.07 4.07
C TYR A 73 -6.87 -3.53 4.29
N VAL A 74 -6.49 -3.34 5.56
CA VAL A 74 -5.11 -3.04 5.99
C VAL A 74 -4.40 -4.34 6.32
N LEU A 75 -3.39 -4.72 5.54
CA LEU A 75 -2.61 -5.94 5.78
C LEU A 75 -1.65 -5.79 6.97
N GLY A 76 -1.02 -4.63 7.10
CA GLY A 76 -0.03 -4.38 8.14
C GLY A 76 -0.14 -2.97 8.68
N ALA A 77 -0.60 -2.84 9.94
CA ALA A 77 -0.72 -1.58 10.64
C ALA A 77 0.52 -1.29 11.50
N ALA A 78 1.29 -0.26 11.13
CA ALA A 78 2.38 0.25 11.92
C ALA A 78 1.89 1.01 13.16
N GLY A 79 2.82 1.36 14.05
CA GLY A 79 2.56 2.02 15.33
C GLY A 79 2.21 1.07 16.47
N SER A 80 2.08 -0.24 16.20
CA SER A 80 1.97 -1.28 17.22
C SER A 80 3.29 -2.05 17.32
N HIS A 81 3.62 -2.55 18.52
CA HIS A 81 4.79 -3.41 18.76
C HIS A 81 6.16 -2.83 18.33
N GLY A 82 6.30 -1.50 18.31
CA GLY A 82 7.56 -0.81 18.04
C GLY A 82 7.93 -0.67 16.55
N VAL A 83 7.08 -1.11 15.63
CA VAL A 83 7.29 -0.86 14.18
C VAL A 83 6.72 0.50 13.80
N HIS A 84 7.58 1.42 13.35
CA HIS A 84 7.15 2.78 12.99
C HIS A 84 6.51 2.86 11.59
N CYS A 85 6.97 2.06 10.62
CA CYS A 85 6.44 2.05 9.26
C CYS A 85 6.53 0.66 8.63
N PHE A 86 5.51 0.30 7.84
CA PHE A 86 5.61 -0.71 6.80
C PHE A 86 5.61 -0.02 5.43
N GLU A 87 6.64 -0.29 4.62
CA GLU A 87 6.91 0.49 3.42
C GLU A 87 7.17 -0.43 2.21
N ASP A 88 6.85 0.11 1.03
CA ASP A 88 7.26 -0.38 -0.28
C ASP A 88 7.09 -1.90 -0.47
N PRO A 89 5.88 -2.44 -0.21
CA PRO A 89 5.63 -3.87 -0.24
C PRO A 89 5.95 -4.46 -1.62
N ARG A 90 6.60 -5.62 -1.60
CA ARG A 90 6.84 -6.46 -2.78
C ARG A 90 6.17 -7.80 -2.55
N VAL A 91 5.57 -8.33 -3.60
CA VAL A 91 4.93 -9.65 -3.58
C VAL A 91 5.52 -10.47 -4.72
N GLN A 92 5.81 -11.72 -4.43
CA GLN A 92 6.38 -12.67 -5.38
C GLN A 92 5.69 -14.00 -5.21
N ARG A 93 5.34 -14.63 -6.33
CA ARG A 93 4.95 -16.03 -6.39
C ARG A 93 6.20 -16.90 -6.35
N VAL A 94 6.21 -17.92 -5.52
CA VAL A 94 7.30 -18.90 -5.46
C VAL A 94 6.75 -20.27 -5.82
N VAL A 95 7.45 -21.00 -6.69
CA VAL A 95 7.15 -22.41 -6.98
C VAL A 95 8.24 -23.25 -6.34
N SER A 96 7.84 -24.19 -5.49
CA SER A 96 8.75 -25.11 -4.81
C SER A 96 8.21 -26.53 -4.97
N GLU A 97 9.05 -27.47 -5.41
CA GLU A 97 8.66 -28.89 -5.60
C GLU A 97 7.42 -29.10 -6.49
N GLY A 98 7.20 -28.20 -7.46
CA GLY A 98 6.03 -28.24 -8.34
C GLY A 98 4.74 -27.74 -7.68
N VAL A 99 4.80 -27.27 -6.43
CA VAL A 99 3.70 -26.66 -5.70
C VAL A 99 3.86 -25.14 -5.70
N GLU A 100 2.75 -24.44 -5.94
CA GLU A 100 2.70 -22.98 -5.87
C GLU A 100 2.54 -22.51 -4.43
N HIS A 101 3.37 -21.54 -4.02
CA HIS A 101 3.29 -20.85 -2.74
C HIS A 101 3.06 -19.35 -2.97
N VAL A 102 2.04 -18.84 -2.31
CA VAL A 102 1.62 -17.44 -2.30
C VAL A 102 1.59 -16.95 -0.87
#